data_AF-A0A0U3SGK0-F1
#
_entry.id   AF-A0A0U3SGK0-F1
#
_cell.length_a   1.000
_cell.length_b   1.000
_cell.length_c   1.000
_cell.angle_alpha   90.00
_cell.angle_beta   90.00
_cell.angle_gamma   90.00
#
_symmetry.space_group_name_H-M   'P 1'
#
loop_
_entity.id
_entity.type
_entity.pdbx_description
1 polymer ?
#
loop_
_entity_poly.entity_id
_entity_poly.type
_entity_poly.pdbx_seq_one_letter_code
_entity_poly.pdbx_strand_id
1 'polypeptide(L)'
;MRKGQLLSIDALLSLVIVVMVVGVVMNTNDMIKAEITNLLDWYDRANIANNMLDVLTKSPGYPEDWEENVSGVKMIGLRHGNYSYALDYEKILALNRSKENLTEIFNHLARGKDFMFEFYVSKYNLDVEGRFPRVYINNITFANPTPPPFGLIVDISKPEAGDKTFRVSYIRVVKGGKIYENDEICSINRGNNVDLDPGDYVMFITEEPVEIVGKRGSELLHDYLVYPPVVVEIYVGLEENQNQNNFSNFLIEFSPKGQCRYGWYDLKLGTQGNVIITVSSYDSTFPNLTSTYNSFRDFYDLNEPLYRFAFINKTFVNDDAIIKASMQRSPWIESVERTFVFLKPVYNLSAGPSEEEPLVYGFVKYKVMDGEVVRIKVNSSNYGNLTLISQLGIEIRGLFVYGNQSDLNATLVWYEYENGNRTAKLKVYRGFNGTIDVPFKELFGSTDTQNKILLLWLYSLEGWSRSEVEIEFIPEIRYMLEPKFDDAIIKLLVWDDR
;
A
#
# COMPACT_ATOMS: atom_id res chain seq x y z
N MET A 1 -48.53 96.94 -19.88
CA MET A 1 -48.08 95.55 -20.17
C MET A 1 -49.19 94.58 -19.83
N ARG A 2 -49.55 93.67 -20.75
CA ARG A 2 -50.83 92.94 -20.77
C ARG A 2 -50.71 91.56 -20.08
N LYS A 3 -51.69 91.22 -19.22
CA LYS A 3 -51.81 89.98 -18.42
C LYS A 3 -51.66 88.65 -19.20
N GLY A 4 -51.82 88.65 -20.53
CA GLY A 4 -51.64 87.46 -21.37
C GLY A 4 -50.19 87.02 -21.58
N GLN A 5 -49.21 87.94 -21.49
CA GLN A 5 -47.78 87.60 -21.62
C GLN A 5 -47.23 86.91 -20.37
N LEU A 6 -47.81 87.20 -19.19
CA LEU A 6 -47.45 86.53 -17.93
C LEU A 6 -47.89 85.05 -17.93
N LEU A 7 -49.07 84.74 -18.46
CA LEU A 7 -49.58 83.37 -18.57
C LEU A 7 -48.75 82.50 -19.53
N SER A 8 -48.28 83.05 -20.66
CA SER A 8 -47.43 82.31 -21.60
C SER A 8 -46.01 82.08 -21.08
N ILE A 9 -45.46 83.03 -20.30
CA ILE A 9 -44.14 82.88 -19.67
C ILE A 9 -44.20 81.82 -18.57
N ASP A 10 -45.26 81.83 -17.74
CA ASP A 10 -45.45 80.86 -16.67
C ASP A 10 -45.66 79.43 -17.21
N ALA A 11 -46.40 79.29 -18.32
CA ALA A 11 -46.55 78.02 -19.03
C ALA A 11 -45.24 77.50 -19.63
N LEU A 12 -44.40 78.39 -20.18
CA LEU A 12 -43.06 78.02 -20.70
C LEU A 12 -42.12 77.60 -19.57
N LEU A 13 -42.15 78.29 -18.44
CA LEU A 13 -41.31 78.01 -17.28
C LEU A 13 -41.72 76.68 -16.63
N SER A 14 -43.03 76.42 -16.52
CA SER A 14 -43.58 75.12 -16.13
C SER A 14 -43.16 74.01 -17.08
N LEU A 15 -43.17 74.26 -18.40
CA LEU A 15 -42.76 73.26 -19.39
C LEU A 15 -41.28 72.88 -19.25
N VAL A 16 -40.40 73.87 -19.07
CA VAL A 16 -38.95 73.64 -18.88
C VAL A 16 -38.70 72.80 -17.63
N ILE A 17 -39.38 73.10 -16.52
CA ILE A 17 -39.27 72.32 -15.29
C ILE A 17 -39.74 70.87 -15.53
N VAL A 18 -40.89 70.68 -16.20
CA VAL A 18 -41.39 69.33 -16.51
C VAL A 18 -40.42 68.55 -17.40
N VAL A 19 -39.86 69.16 -18.44
CA VAL A 19 -38.88 68.52 -19.32
C VAL A 19 -37.60 68.14 -18.56
N MET A 20 -37.12 69.01 -17.67
CA MET A 20 -35.95 68.73 -16.83
C MET A 20 -36.23 67.58 -15.85
N VAL A 21 -37.39 67.57 -15.20
CA VAL A 21 -37.80 66.48 -14.30
C VAL A 21 -37.93 65.17 -15.06
N VAL A 22 -38.54 65.17 -16.24
CA VAL A 22 -38.64 63.97 -17.10
C VAL A 22 -37.24 63.48 -17.52
N GLY A 23 -36.33 64.37 -17.91
CA GLY A 23 -34.96 64.00 -18.27
C GLY A 23 -34.16 63.41 -17.10
N VAL A 24 -34.29 63.98 -15.90
CA VAL A 24 -33.65 63.44 -14.69
C VAL A 24 -34.26 62.08 -14.32
N VAL A 25 -35.58 61.93 -14.40
CA VAL A 25 -36.28 60.65 -14.14
C VAL A 25 -35.86 59.59 -15.16
N MET A 26 -35.75 59.92 -16.45
CA MET A 26 -35.29 58.99 -17.48
C MET A 26 -33.84 58.53 -17.23
N ASN A 27 -32.91 59.46 -17.00
CA ASN A 27 -31.52 59.12 -16.71
C ASN A 27 -31.38 58.28 -15.42
N THR A 28 -32.15 58.62 -14.38
CA THR A 28 -32.14 57.86 -13.13
C THR A 28 -32.73 56.46 -13.34
N ASN A 29 -33.78 56.33 -14.15
CA ASN A 29 -34.38 55.04 -14.49
C ASN A 29 -33.43 54.16 -15.30
N ASP A 30 -32.69 54.72 -16.25
CA ASP A 30 -31.69 53.98 -17.03
C ASP A 30 -30.52 53.54 -16.14
N MET A 31 -30.06 54.38 -15.22
CA MET A 31 -29.04 54.04 -14.24
C MET A 31 -29.50 52.91 -13.30
N ILE A 32 -30.73 53.00 -12.76
CA ILE A 32 -31.31 51.95 -11.91
C ILE A 32 -31.46 50.64 -12.70
N LYS A 33 -31.91 50.71 -13.95
CA LYS A 33 -32.04 49.53 -14.81
C LYS A 33 -30.68 48.87 -15.04
N ALA A 34 -29.64 49.66 -15.31
CA ALA A 34 -28.28 49.15 -15.47
C ALA A 34 -27.78 48.48 -14.20
N GLU A 35 -28.02 49.08 -13.03
CA GLU A 35 -27.62 48.53 -11.74
C GLU A 35 -28.37 47.24 -11.39
N ILE A 36 -29.69 47.19 -11.61
CA ILE A 36 -30.49 45.97 -11.44
C ILE A 36 -30.00 44.88 -12.38
N THR A 37 -29.66 45.22 -13.64
CA THR A 37 -29.14 44.24 -14.60
C THR A 37 -27.78 43.70 -14.15
N ASN A 38 -26.90 44.56 -13.64
CA ASN A 38 -25.61 44.15 -13.10
C ASN A 38 -25.75 43.28 -11.84
N LEU A 39 -26.68 43.62 -10.94
CA LEU A 39 -26.96 42.81 -9.74
C LEU A 39 -27.53 41.44 -10.09
N LEU A 40 -28.43 41.38 -11.09
CA LEU A 40 -28.97 40.11 -11.59
C LEU A 40 -27.89 39.27 -12.26
N ASP A 41 -27.05 39.87 -13.12
CA ASP A 41 -25.94 39.17 -13.77
C ASP A 41 -24.92 38.67 -12.74
N TRP A 42 -24.60 39.48 -11.73
CA TRP A 42 -23.74 39.07 -10.62
C TRP A 42 -24.34 37.91 -9.83
N TYR A 43 -25.63 37.98 -9.50
CA TYR A 43 -26.33 36.90 -8.79
C TYR A 43 -26.36 35.60 -9.60
N ASP A 44 -26.60 35.69 -10.91
CA ASP A 44 -26.58 34.53 -11.80
C ASP A 44 -25.19 33.90 -11.87
N ARG A 45 -24.12 34.72 -11.95
CA ARG A 45 -22.72 34.27 -11.95
C ARG A 45 -22.32 33.58 -10.65
N ALA A 46 -22.61 34.20 -9.50
CA ALA A 46 -22.23 33.70 -8.18
C ALA A 46 -22.82 32.30 -7.87
N ASN A 47 -23.91 31.94 -8.54
CA ASN A 47 -24.59 30.65 -8.32
C ASN A 47 -24.15 29.54 -9.28
N ILE A 48 -23.39 29.82 -10.34
CA ILE A 48 -23.01 28.79 -11.33
C ILE A 48 -22.20 27.68 -10.67
N ALA A 49 -21.11 28.04 -9.97
CA ALA A 49 -20.24 27.06 -9.31
C ALA A 49 -21.02 26.21 -8.28
N ASN A 50 -21.85 26.84 -7.45
CA ASN A 50 -22.67 26.14 -6.47
C ASN A 50 -23.69 25.18 -7.12
N ASN A 51 -24.36 25.62 -8.19
CA ASN A 51 -25.33 24.79 -8.91
C ASN A 51 -24.67 23.61 -9.62
N MET A 52 -23.50 23.83 -10.25
CA MET A 52 -22.72 22.77 -10.88
C MET A 52 -22.33 21.70 -9.85
N LEU A 53 -21.74 22.14 -8.74
CA LEU A 53 -21.31 21.24 -7.68
C LEU A 53 -22.50 20.51 -7.04
N ASP A 54 -23.64 21.18 -6.86
CA ASP A 54 -24.89 20.57 -6.39
C ASP A 54 -25.40 19.48 -7.33
N VAL A 55 -25.46 19.77 -8.63
CA VAL A 55 -25.90 18.79 -9.64
C VAL A 55 -25.02 17.55 -9.61
N LEU A 56 -23.71 17.74 -9.56
CA LEU A 56 -22.74 16.64 -9.51
C LEU A 56 -22.84 15.86 -8.20
N THR A 57 -23.03 16.51 -7.05
CA THR A 57 -22.86 15.82 -5.74
C THR A 57 -24.16 15.35 -5.11
N LYS A 58 -25.32 15.89 -5.51
CA LYS A 58 -26.63 15.54 -4.94
C LYS A 58 -27.40 14.50 -5.77
N SER A 59 -26.95 14.21 -6.99
CA SER A 59 -27.55 13.22 -7.88
C SER A 59 -26.57 12.07 -8.14
N PRO A 60 -27.05 10.82 -8.28
CA PRO A 60 -26.21 9.73 -8.75
C PRO A 60 -25.97 9.77 -10.27
N GLY A 61 -26.66 10.66 -10.99
CA GLY A 61 -26.59 10.76 -12.44
C GLY A 61 -27.75 10.04 -13.13
N TYR A 62 -27.81 10.16 -14.44
CA TYR A 62 -28.76 9.41 -15.27
C TYR A 62 -28.11 8.98 -16.59
N PRO A 63 -28.03 7.67 -16.88
CA PRO A 63 -28.43 6.56 -16.00
C PRO A 63 -27.58 6.50 -14.71
N GLU A 64 -28.01 5.73 -13.72
CA GLU A 64 -27.38 5.71 -12.38
C GLU A 64 -25.96 5.11 -12.41
N ASP A 65 -25.70 4.21 -13.36
CA ASP A 65 -24.49 3.44 -13.64
C ASP A 65 -23.69 4.02 -14.84
N TRP A 66 -23.79 5.33 -15.06
CA TRP A 66 -23.22 5.98 -16.25
C TRP A 66 -21.70 5.80 -16.40
N GLU A 67 -20.98 5.52 -15.32
CA GLU A 67 -19.56 5.20 -15.28
C GLU A 67 -19.22 3.94 -16.10
N GLU A 68 -20.16 3.01 -16.25
CA GLU A 68 -19.99 1.81 -17.07
C GLU A 68 -20.24 2.11 -18.57
N ASN A 69 -21.10 3.09 -18.88
CA ASN A 69 -21.44 3.45 -20.25
C ASN A 69 -21.69 4.96 -20.44
N VAL A 70 -20.64 5.65 -20.86
CA VAL A 70 -20.64 7.11 -21.02
C VAL A 70 -21.40 7.60 -22.26
N SER A 71 -21.75 6.72 -23.20
CA SER A 71 -22.42 7.12 -24.45
C SER A 71 -23.90 7.46 -24.27
N GLY A 72 -24.54 7.01 -23.19
CA GLY A 72 -25.97 7.21 -22.91
C GLY A 72 -26.28 8.28 -21.86
N VAL A 73 -25.26 9.03 -21.42
CA VAL A 73 -25.37 9.94 -20.26
C VAL A 73 -26.23 11.14 -20.59
N LYS A 74 -27.21 11.40 -19.74
CA LYS A 74 -28.06 12.60 -19.80
C LYS A 74 -27.73 13.60 -18.69
N MET A 75 -27.30 13.09 -17.55
CA MET A 75 -26.95 13.88 -16.37
C MET A 75 -25.77 13.23 -15.66
N ILE A 76 -24.73 14.01 -15.40
CA ILE A 76 -23.59 13.54 -14.61
C ILE A 76 -23.94 13.72 -13.14
N GLY A 77 -23.69 12.68 -12.36
CA GLY A 77 -23.80 12.71 -10.91
C GLY A 77 -22.78 11.78 -10.29
N LEU A 78 -22.22 12.18 -9.16
CA LEU A 78 -21.15 11.52 -8.42
C LEU A 78 -21.68 10.85 -7.17
N ARG A 79 -22.96 11.03 -6.80
CA ARG A 79 -23.53 10.40 -5.61
C ARG A 79 -23.60 8.88 -5.80
N HIS A 80 -23.32 8.13 -4.74
CA HIS A 80 -23.54 6.70 -4.76
C HIS A 80 -25.03 6.39 -4.67
N GLY A 81 -25.49 5.37 -5.41
CA GLY A 81 -26.90 4.98 -5.47
C GLY A 81 -27.49 4.58 -4.12
N ASN A 82 -26.81 3.67 -3.43
CA ASN A 82 -27.25 3.13 -2.15
C ASN A 82 -26.88 4.00 -0.93
N TYR A 83 -25.92 4.91 -1.06
CA TYR A 83 -25.39 5.70 0.07
C TYR A 83 -25.61 7.18 -0.22
N SER A 84 -26.78 7.65 0.20
CA SER A 84 -27.25 9.00 -0.10
C SER A 84 -26.37 10.11 0.48
N TYR A 85 -25.49 9.84 1.42
CA TYR A 85 -24.57 10.83 2.00
C TYR A 85 -23.15 10.76 1.42
N ALA A 86 -22.87 9.79 0.53
CA ALA A 86 -21.55 9.53 0.00
C ALA A 86 -21.48 9.70 -1.51
N LEU A 87 -20.32 10.15 -2.00
CA LEU A 87 -19.94 10.13 -3.40
C LEU A 87 -19.32 8.77 -3.76
N ASP A 88 -19.40 8.41 -5.03
CA ASP A 88 -18.83 7.20 -5.60
C ASP A 88 -17.45 7.49 -6.20
N TYR A 89 -16.42 6.79 -5.70
CA TYR A 89 -15.06 6.95 -6.18
C TYR A 89 -14.90 6.53 -7.64
N GLU A 90 -15.56 5.46 -8.08
CA GLU A 90 -15.46 4.97 -9.47
C GLU A 90 -16.05 5.98 -10.45
N LYS A 91 -17.13 6.68 -10.06
CA LYS A 91 -17.70 7.77 -10.87
C LYS A 91 -16.74 8.94 -11.04
N ILE A 92 -15.92 9.25 -10.03
CA ILE A 92 -14.88 10.30 -10.14
C ILE A 92 -13.78 9.84 -11.12
N LEU A 93 -13.36 8.57 -11.05
CA LEU A 93 -12.40 8.00 -11.99
C LEU A 93 -12.95 8.03 -13.42
N ALA A 94 -14.19 7.59 -13.63
CA ALA A 94 -14.86 7.59 -14.92
C ALA A 94 -15.06 9.01 -15.46
N LEU A 95 -15.41 9.97 -14.60
CA LEU A 95 -15.53 11.38 -14.97
C LEU A 95 -14.24 11.89 -15.61
N ASN A 96 -13.08 11.61 -14.99
CA ASN A 96 -11.81 12.06 -15.53
C ASN A 96 -11.40 11.29 -16.81
N ARG A 97 -11.66 9.97 -16.87
CA ARG A 97 -11.32 9.13 -18.03
C ARG A 97 -12.17 9.42 -19.26
N SER A 98 -13.37 9.96 -19.09
CA SER A 98 -14.34 10.13 -20.19
C SER A 98 -14.91 11.55 -20.29
N LYS A 99 -14.23 12.53 -19.70
CA LYS A 99 -14.63 13.95 -19.73
C LYS A 99 -14.87 14.46 -21.14
N GLU A 100 -14.09 14.03 -22.12
CA GLU A 100 -14.19 14.46 -23.52
C GLU A 100 -15.56 14.09 -24.14
N ASN A 101 -16.11 12.93 -23.78
CA ASN A 101 -17.43 12.48 -24.22
C ASN A 101 -18.58 13.24 -23.55
N LEU A 102 -18.29 13.94 -22.45
CA LEU A 102 -19.25 14.65 -21.60
C LEU A 102 -19.25 16.17 -21.86
N THR A 103 -18.52 16.64 -22.88
CA THR A 103 -18.33 18.05 -23.25
C THR A 103 -19.63 18.85 -23.31
N GLU A 104 -20.68 18.31 -23.96
CA GLU A 104 -21.96 19.03 -24.10
C GLU A 104 -22.66 19.21 -22.75
N ILE A 105 -22.65 18.19 -21.90
CA ILE A 105 -23.26 18.23 -20.57
C ILE A 105 -22.52 19.24 -19.69
N PHE A 106 -21.19 19.22 -19.72
CA PHE A 106 -20.37 20.19 -18.99
C PHE A 106 -20.59 21.63 -19.46
N ASN A 107 -20.69 21.84 -20.77
CA ASN A 107 -20.99 23.16 -21.34
C ASN A 107 -22.38 23.67 -20.88
N HIS A 108 -23.39 22.79 -20.79
CA HIS A 108 -24.70 23.16 -20.25
C HIS A 108 -24.66 23.44 -18.75
N LEU A 109 -23.95 22.62 -17.96
CA LEU A 109 -23.78 22.81 -16.52
C LEU A 109 -23.10 24.14 -16.19
N ALA A 110 -22.04 24.48 -16.94
CA ALA A 110 -21.30 25.72 -16.78
C ALA A 110 -21.98 26.93 -17.44
N ARG A 111 -23.12 26.74 -18.12
CA ARG A 111 -23.81 27.79 -18.90
C ARG A 111 -22.87 28.50 -19.90
N GLY A 112 -21.98 27.74 -20.51
CA GLY A 112 -20.97 28.23 -21.45
C GLY A 112 -19.81 29.02 -20.83
N LYS A 113 -19.66 28.99 -19.50
CA LYS A 113 -18.50 29.55 -18.79
C LYS A 113 -17.36 28.55 -18.70
N ASP A 114 -16.17 29.08 -18.48
CA ASP A 114 -14.98 28.27 -18.26
C ASP A 114 -14.91 27.85 -16.80
N PHE A 115 -14.38 26.65 -16.55
CA PHE A 115 -14.28 26.13 -15.20
C PHE A 115 -13.10 25.19 -15.00
N MET A 116 -12.73 24.94 -13.75
CA MET A 116 -11.72 23.97 -13.35
C MET A 116 -12.20 23.18 -12.15
N PHE A 117 -12.07 21.85 -12.22
CA PHE A 117 -12.24 20.98 -11.07
C PHE A 117 -10.89 20.55 -10.51
N GLU A 118 -10.83 20.53 -9.18
CA GLU A 118 -9.73 19.95 -8.39
C GLU A 118 -10.35 18.97 -7.39
N PHE A 119 -9.93 17.71 -7.46
CA PHE A 119 -10.38 16.65 -6.55
C PHE A 119 -9.22 16.27 -5.62
N TYR A 120 -9.38 16.47 -4.32
CA TYR A 120 -8.40 16.10 -3.30
C TYR A 120 -8.98 14.95 -2.49
N VAL A 121 -8.33 13.79 -2.56
CA VAL A 121 -8.85 12.52 -2.05
C VAL A 121 -7.79 11.91 -1.14
N SER A 122 -8.20 11.43 0.03
CA SER A 122 -7.30 10.72 0.95
C SER A 122 -6.82 9.41 0.29
N LYS A 123 -5.53 9.09 0.43
CA LYS A 123 -4.95 7.85 -0.10
C LYS A 123 -3.85 7.31 0.80
N TYR A 124 -3.60 6.01 0.66
CA TYR A 124 -2.44 5.37 1.24
C TYR A 124 -1.28 5.44 0.23
N ASN A 125 -0.12 5.86 0.70
CA ASN A 125 1.13 5.74 -0.03
C ASN A 125 1.90 4.56 0.57
N LEU A 126 2.11 3.54 -0.25
CA LEU A 126 2.85 2.35 0.10
C LEU A 126 4.27 2.46 -0.44
N ASP A 127 5.25 2.14 0.40
CA ASP A 127 6.65 2.14 0.00
C ASP A 127 7.39 0.92 0.58
N VAL A 128 8.22 0.32 -0.27
CA VAL A 128 8.99 -0.90 0.01
C VAL A 128 10.45 -0.64 -0.36
N GLU A 129 11.23 -0.22 0.63
CA GLU A 129 12.65 0.05 0.43
C GLU A 129 13.50 -1.20 0.70
N GLY A 130 14.44 -1.50 -0.19
CA GLY A 130 15.33 -2.64 -0.06
C GLY A 130 14.83 -3.89 -0.77
N ARG A 131 15.21 -5.08 -0.29
CA ARG A 131 14.90 -6.35 -0.95
C ARG A 131 14.42 -7.39 0.07
N PHE A 132 13.52 -8.26 -0.37
CA PHE A 132 13.17 -9.45 0.39
C PHE A 132 14.37 -10.39 0.51
N PRO A 133 14.56 -11.05 1.67
CA PRO A 133 15.67 -11.96 1.87
C PRO A 133 15.50 -13.22 1.00
N ARG A 134 16.59 -13.63 0.32
CA ARG A 134 16.63 -14.92 -0.35
C ARG A 134 16.83 -16.00 0.70
N VAL A 135 16.07 -17.08 0.56
CA VAL A 135 16.16 -18.25 1.44
C VAL A 135 16.95 -19.32 0.71
N TYR A 136 18.07 -19.75 1.29
CA TYR A 136 18.95 -20.77 0.74
C TYR A 136 18.59 -22.17 1.28
N ILE A 137 18.22 -22.24 2.55
CA ILE A 137 17.82 -23.46 3.25
C ILE A 137 16.59 -23.11 4.10
N ASN A 138 15.53 -23.90 4.01
CA ASN A 138 14.31 -23.71 4.79
C ASN A 138 13.97 -24.96 5.59
N ASN A 139 14.18 -24.91 6.91
CA ASN A 139 13.83 -25.96 7.87
C ASN A 139 14.27 -27.37 7.44
N ILE A 140 15.47 -27.50 6.88
CA ILE A 140 16.00 -28.81 6.51
C ILE A 140 16.41 -29.52 7.78
N THR A 141 15.82 -30.68 8.01
CA THR A 141 16.05 -31.48 9.20
C THR A 141 17.01 -32.62 8.91
N PHE A 142 18.16 -32.57 9.55
CA PHE A 142 19.19 -33.58 9.57
C PHE A 142 18.87 -34.54 10.73
N ALA A 143 18.39 -35.75 10.42
CA ALA A 143 18.04 -36.77 11.42
C ALA A 143 18.60 -38.14 11.01
N ASN A 144 18.80 -39.03 11.98
CA ASN A 144 19.16 -40.41 11.68
C ASN A 144 18.02 -41.10 10.92
N PRO A 145 18.32 -41.88 9.86
CA PRO A 145 17.31 -42.66 9.17
C PRO A 145 16.92 -43.90 9.99
N THR A 146 15.62 -44.23 9.98
CA THR A 146 15.11 -45.55 10.36
C THR A 146 14.88 -46.41 9.11
N PRO A 147 15.44 -47.64 9.01
CA PRO A 147 16.25 -48.35 10.01
C PRO A 147 17.78 -48.03 9.94
N PRO A 148 18.58 -48.47 10.94
CA PRO A 148 20.03 -48.20 11.07
C PRO A 148 20.86 -48.57 9.81
N PRO A 149 22.11 -48.07 9.68
CA PRO A 149 23.04 -47.66 10.74
C PRO A 149 22.96 -46.19 11.19
N PHE A 150 23.23 -45.97 12.47
CA PHE A 150 23.38 -44.65 13.11
C PHE A 150 24.71 -43.99 12.74
N GLY A 151 24.78 -42.66 12.74
CA GLY A 151 26.04 -41.93 12.59
C GLY A 151 25.98 -40.78 11.60
N LEU A 152 25.02 -39.88 11.78
CA LEU A 152 24.98 -38.61 11.08
C LEU A 152 26.06 -37.67 11.62
N ILE A 153 26.83 -37.08 10.71
CA ILE A 153 27.78 -36.00 11.01
C ILE A 153 27.24 -34.78 10.29
N VAL A 154 26.85 -33.75 11.05
CA VAL A 154 26.57 -32.43 10.49
C VAL A 154 27.76 -31.55 10.82
N ASP A 155 28.34 -30.94 9.79
CA ASP A 155 29.46 -30.01 9.91
C ASP A 155 29.06 -28.69 9.24
N ILE A 156 29.30 -27.59 9.95
CA ILE A 156 29.09 -26.23 9.47
C ILE A 156 30.43 -25.53 9.61
N SER A 157 31.10 -25.32 8.49
CA SER A 157 32.50 -24.90 8.47
C SER A 157 32.88 -24.15 7.20
N LYS A 158 34.11 -23.62 7.14
CA LYS A 158 34.65 -23.05 5.89
C LYS A 158 34.83 -24.13 4.82
N PRO A 159 34.58 -23.82 3.53
CA PRO A 159 34.79 -24.77 2.44
C PRO A 159 36.28 -25.11 2.22
N GLU A 160 37.20 -24.20 2.55
CA GLU A 160 38.64 -24.36 2.28
C GLU A 160 39.33 -25.42 3.15
N ALA A 161 40.49 -25.89 2.70
CA ALA A 161 41.34 -26.81 3.46
C ALA A 161 42.16 -26.04 4.53
N GLY A 162 42.21 -26.55 5.77
CA GLY A 162 42.97 -25.95 6.87
C GLY A 162 42.10 -25.64 8.08
N ASP A 163 42.19 -24.42 8.60
CA ASP A 163 41.32 -23.96 9.69
C ASP A 163 39.88 -23.87 9.19
N LYS A 164 39.02 -24.70 9.76
CA LYS A 164 37.62 -24.84 9.40
C LYS A 164 36.71 -23.81 10.10
N THR A 165 37.25 -22.98 10.98
CA THR A 165 36.49 -21.91 11.64
C THR A 165 36.20 -20.74 10.69
N PHE A 166 34.99 -20.21 10.74
CA PHE A 166 34.53 -19.04 9.97
C PHE A 166 34.12 -17.90 10.90
N ARG A 167 34.25 -16.69 10.39
CA ARG A 167 33.91 -15.48 11.10
C ARG A 167 32.42 -15.20 11.04
N VAL A 168 31.87 -14.80 12.18
CA VAL A 168 30.50 -14.29 12.31
C VAL A 168 30.49 -12.89 12.90
N SER A 169 29.57 -12.05 12.40
CA SER A 169 29.37 -10.68 12.87
C SER A 169 28.44 -10.61 14.09
N TYR A 170 27.62 -11.64 14.26
CA TYR A 170 26.66 -11.78 15.35
C TYR A 170 26.46 -13.25 15.68
N ILE A 171 26.27 -13.56 16.95
CA ILE A 171 25.87 -14.88 17.43
C ILE A 171 24.94 -14.76 18.63
N ARG A 172 23.88 -15.58 18.63
CA ARG A 172 22.92 -15.76 19.71
C ARG A 172 22.76 -17.24 20.00
N VAL A 173 22.87 -17.60 21.27
CA VAL A 173 22.63 -18.96 21.77
C VAL A 173 21.54 -18.91 22.82
N VAL A 174 20.47 -19.68 22.63
CA VAL A 174 19.46 -19.93 23.65
C VAL A 174 19.78 -21.27 24.29
N LYS A 175 20.28 -21.25 25.52
CA LYS A 175 20.67 -22.46 26.26
C LYS A 175 19.89 -22.56 27.57
N GLY A 176 19.14 -23.65 27.74
CA GLY A 176 18.31 -23.87 28.94
C GLY A 176 17.30 -22.73 29.21
N GLY A 177 16.75 -22.13 28.14
CA GLY A 177 15.80 -21.02 28.20
C GLY A 177 16.40 -19.64 28.47
N LYS A 178 17.73 -19.52 28.61
CA LYS A 178 18.43 -18.24 28.73
C LYS A 178 19.06 -17.86 27.40
N ILE A 179 18.99 -16.57 27.06
CA ILE A 179 19.58 -15.99 25.85
C ILE A 179 20.99 -15.49 26.19
N TYR A 180 21.97 -15.81 25.35
CA TYR A 180 23.34 -15.29 25.39
C TYR A 180 23.67 -14.72 24.01
N GLU A 181 24.04 -13.45 23.95
CA GLU A 181 24.41 -12.79 22.69
C GLU A 181 25.87 -12.31 22.71
N ASN A 182 26.58 -12.53 21.62
CA ASN A 182 27.96 -12.04 21.42
C ASN A 182 28.87 -12.36 22.62
N ASP A 183 29.34 -11.34 23.35
CA ASP A 183 30.29 -11.49 24.45
C ASP A 183 29.70 -12.28 25.64
N GLU A 184 28.38 -12.31 25.78
CA GLU A 184 27.71 -13.08 26.83
C GLU A 184 27.92 -14.59 26.69
N ILE A 185 28.19 -15.07 25.47
CA ILE A 185 28.46 -16.48 25.18
C ILE A 185 29.75 -16.94 25.87
N CYS A 186 30.67 -16.02 26.13
CA CYS A 186 31.89 -16.29 26.87
C CYS A 186 31.63 -16.74 28.32
N SER A 187 30.43 -16.52 28.86
CA SER A 187 30.04 -16.99 30.19
C SER A 187 29.64 -18.48 30.23
N ILE A 188 29.35 -19.07 29.07
CA ILE A 188 28.90 -20.47 28.94
C ILE A 188 29.91 -21.38 28.25
N ASN A 189 31.07 -20.86 27.84
CA ASN A 189 32.11 -21.66 27.23
C ASN A 189 32.83 -22.56 28.26
N ARG A 190 33.22 -23.76 27.83
CA ARG A 190 34.09 -24.68 28.57
C ARG A 190 35.36 -24.87 27.76
N GLY A 191 36.38 -24.05 28.05
CA GLY A 191 37.52 -23.90 27.16
C GLY A 191 37.09 -23.17 25.90
N ASN A 192 37.25 -23.80 24.74
CA ASN A 192 36.84 -23.21 23.44
C ASN A 192 35.48 -23.70 22.95
N ASN A 193 34.77 -24.53 23.73
CA ASN A 193 33.58 -25.22 23.27
C ASN A 193 32.33 -24.75 24.03
N VAL A 194 31.20 -24.71 23.34
CA VAL A 194 29.87 -24.61 23.93
C VAL A 194 29.09 -25.86 23.52
N ASP A 195 28.81 -26.72 24.50
CA ASP A 195 27.97 -27.90 24.31
C ASP A 195 26.52 -27.46 24.13
N LEU A 196 25.79 -28.02 23.16
CA LEU A 196 24.39 -27.72 22.91
C LEU A 196 23.52 -28.93 23.27
N ASP A 197 22.52 -28.68 24.11
CA ASP A 197 21.57 -29.69 24.57
C ASP A 197 20.30 -29.65 23.73
N PRO A 198 19.51 -30.74 23.70
CA PRO A 198 18.22 -30.71 23.02
C PRO A 198 17.27 -29.66 23.59
N GLY A 199 16.65 -28.88 22.69
CA GLY A 199 15.88 -27.68 23.02
C GLY A 199 16.68 -26.38 22.93
N ASP A 200 18.01 -26.45 22.77
CA ASP A 200 18.84 -25.26 22.53
C ASP A 200 18.67 -24.76 21.08
N TYR A 201 18.90 -23.46 20.90
CA TYR A 201 18.81 -22.78 19.60
C TYR A 201 20.04 -21.91 19.38
N VAL A 202 20.55 -21.89 18.16
CA VAL A 202 21.70 -21.08 17.76
C VAL A 202 21.34 -20.27 16.51
N MET A 203 21.66 -18.99 16.53
CA MET A 203 21.58 -18.10 15.38
C MET A 203 22.89 -17.36 15.21
N PHE A 204 23.41 -17.26 14.00
CA PHE A 204 24.57 -16.41 13.70
C PHE A 204 24.49 -15.81 12.31
N ILE A 205 25.27 -14.73 12.09
CA ILE A 205 25.39 -14.05 10.80
C ILE A 205 26.80 -14.23 10.27
N THR A 206 26.94 -14.88 9.12
CA THR A 206 28.25 -15.18 8.53
C THR A 206 28.89 -13.95 7.90
N GLU A 207 30.21 -13.81 8.04
CA GLU A 207 31.02 -12.83 7.27
C GLU A 207 31.80 -13.47 6.13
N GLU A 208 31.87 -14.80 6.09
CA GLU A 208 32.61 -15.60 5.13
C GLU A 208 31.72 -16.72 4.56
N PRO A 209 32.07 -17.30 3.40
CA PRO A 209 31.33 -18.46 2.87
C PRO A 209 31.37 -19.65 3.83
N VAL A 210 30.23 -20.30 4.02
CA VAL A 210 30.06 -21.44 4.93
C VAL A 210 29.47 -22.62 4.16
N GLU A 211 30.05 -23.78 4.39
CA GLU A 211 29.59 -25.08 3.91
C GLU A 211 28.76 -25.72 5.04
N ILE A 212 27.53 -26.13 4.72
CA ILE A 212 26.63 -26.86 5.63
C ILE A 212 26.45 -28.25 5.07
N VAL A 213 27.04 -29.22 5.76
CA VAL A 213 27.23 -30.55 5.22
C VAL A 213 26.65 -31.60 6.15
N GLY A 214 25.79 -32.47 5.60
CA GLY A 214 25.34 -33.69 6.24
C GLY A 214 26.02 -34.90 5.62
N LYS A 215 26.79 -35.65 6.40
CA LYS A 215 27.49 -36.88 5.98
C LYS A 215 27.07 -38.09 6.79
N ARG A 216 27.12 -39.25 6.16
CA ARG A 216 27.02 -40.58 6.78
C ARG A 216 28.18 -41.44 6.32
N GLY A 217 29.12 -41.73 7.21
CA GLY A 217 30.37 -42.39 6.82
C GLY A 217 31.09 -41.58 5.74
N SER A 218 31.26 -42.15 4.55
CA SER A 218 31.82 -41.47 3.37
C SER A 218 30.78 -40.88 2.42
N GLU A 219 29.48 -41.08 2.67
CA GLU A 219 28.39 -40.61 1.81
C GLU A 219 27.96 -39.19 2.19
N LEU A 220 27.84 -38.34 1.18
CA LEU A 220 27.35 -36.97 1.30
C LEU A 220 25.83 -36.97 1.09
N LEU A 221 25.07 -36.65 2.14
CA LEU A 221 23.61 -36.59 2.08
C LEU A 221 23.13 -35.23 1.59
N HIS A 222 23.75 -34.19 2.12
CA HIS A 222 23.44 -32.81 1.81
C HIS A 222 24.72 -31.99 1.83
N ASP A 223 24.80 -31.03 0.91
CA ASP A 223 25.90 -30.11 0.77
C ASP A 223 25.34 -28.77 0.29
N TYR A 224 25.43 -27.77 1.15
CA TYR A 224 24.98 -26.42 0.88
C TYR A 224 26.12 -25.44 1.09
N LEU A 225 26.44 -24.67 0.06
CA LEU A 225 27.36 -23.54 0.16
C LEU A 225 26.56 -22.24 0.26
N VAL A 226 26.65 -21.56 1.39
CA VAL A 226 26.02 -20.25 1.62
C VAL A 226 27.07 -19.15 1.60
N TYR A 227 26.75 -18.03 0.96
CA TYR A 227 27.64 -16.88 0.81
C TYR A 227 27.19 -15.74 1.72
N PRO A 228 28.12 -15.05 2.41
CA PRO A 228 27.79 -14.01 3.39
C PRO A 228 27.23 -12.74 2.72
N PRO A 229 26.51 -11.89 3.46
CA PRO A 229 26.12 -12.05 4.86
C PRO A 229 24.78 -12.79 5.01
N VAL A 230 24.81 -14.00 5.58
CA VAL A 230 23.65 -14.90 5.72
C VAL A 230 23.40 -15.20 7.19
N VAL A 231 22.13 -15.14 7.58
CA VAL A 231 21.66 -15.65 8.88
C VAL A 231 21.56 -17.16 8.76
N VAL A 232 22.13 -17.89 9.71
CA VAL A 232 21.94 -19.33 9.87
C VAL A 232 21.29 -19.56 11.22
N GLU A 233 20.15 -20.24 11.22
CA GLU A 233 19.41 -20.65 12.40
C GLU A 233 19.45 -22.16 12.54
N ILE A 234 19.68 -22.62 13.76
CA ILE A 234 19.87 -24.04 14.08
C ILE A 234 19.05 -24.36 15.32
N TYR A 235 18.12 -25.30 15.18
CA TYR A 235 17.36 -25.86 16.29
C TYR A 235 17.82 -27.29 16.58
N VAL A 236 18.12 -27.57 17.84
CA VAL A 236 18.59 -28.88 18.32
C VAL A 236 17.40 -29.66 18.90
N GLY A 237 16.99 -30.73 18.24
CA GLY A 237 15.88 -31.60 18.65
C GLY A 237 16.31 -32.95 19.22
N LEU A 238 15.37 -33.62 19.91
CA LEU A 238 15.49 -35.01 20.37
C LEU A 238 14.97 -35.99 19.30
N GLU A 239 15.66 -37.12 19.14
CA GLU A 239 15.11 -38.28 18.45
C GLU A 239 14.18 -39.04 19.42
N GLU A 240 12.88 -39.14 19.11
CA GLU A 240 11.85 -39.69 20.02
C GLU A 240 12.05 -41.17 20.43
N ASN A 241 12.97 -41.92 19.80
CA ASN A 241 12.97 -43.39 19.86
C ASN A 241 14.28 -44.06 20.34
N GLN A 242 15.13 -43.41 21.13
CA GLN A 242 16.34 -44.07 21.67
C GLN A 242 16.49 -43.88 23.19
N ASN A 243 16.62 -45.01 23.89
CA ASN A 243 16.96 -45.11 25.30
C ASN A 243 18.24 -44.32 25.63
N GLN A 244 18.08 -43.16 26.27
CA GLN A 244 18.91 -42.40 27.23
C GLN A 244 20.46 -42.52 27.33
N ASN A 245 21.19 -43.33 26.55
CA ASN A 245 22.63 -43.56 26.77
C ASN A 245 23.55 -43.22 25.59
N ASN A 246 23.04 -42.72 24.47
CA ASN A 246 23.87 -42.22 23.37
C ASN A 246 23.80 -40.69 23.35
N PHE A 247 24.68 -40.06 24.14
CA PHE A 247 24.85 -38.62 24.16
C PHE A 247 25.27 -38.13 22.78
N SER A 248 24.57 -37.12 22.30
CA SER A 248 24.83 -36.49 21.03
C SER A 248 25.61 -35.20 21.30
N ASN A 249 26.81 -35.10 20.72
CA ASN A 249 27.75 -34.00 21.02
C ASN A 249 27.64 -32.94 19.92
N PHE A 250 26.52 -32.22 19.84
CA PHE A 250 26.50 -31.00 19.02
C PHE A 250 27.15 -29.88 19.79
N LEU A 251 28.17 -29.28 19.20
CA LEU A 251 28.99 -28.29 19.89
C LEU A 251 29.38 -27.16 18.93
N ILE A 252 29.54 -25.99 19.52
CA ILE A 252 30.16 -24.83 18.88
C ILE A 252 31.62 -24.83 19.32
N GLU A 253 32.56 -25.00 18.39
CA GLU A 253 33.99 -24.81 18.67
C GLU A 253 34.41 -23.44 18.19
N PHE A 254 35.02 -22.68 19.08
CA PHE A 254 35.56 -21.37 18.75
C PHE A 254 37.08 -21.44 18.52
N SER A 255 37.58 -20.53 17.67
CA SER A 255 39.01 -20.44 17.42
C SER A 255 39.76 -20.00 18.69
N PRO A 256 40.87 -20.68 19.06
CA PRO A 256 41.73 -20.27 20.17
C PRO A 256 42.30 -18.85 20.03
N LYS A 257 42.34 -18.32 18.79
CA LYS A 257 42.89 -17.00 18.46
C LYS A 257 41.85 -15.88 18.49
N GLY A 258 40.57 -16.22 18.38
CA GLY A 258 39.47 -15.26 18.16
C GLY A 258 38.57 -15.02 19.37
N GLN A 259 38.55 -15.92 20.36
CA GLN A 259 37.47 -15.87 21.36
C GLN A 259 37.61 -14.76 22.41
N CYS A 260 36.52 -13.99 22.60
CA CYS A 260 36.22 -13.20 23.82
C CYS A 260 37.20 -12.09 24.22
N ARG A 261 38.21 -11.80 23.38
CA ARG A 261 39.28 -10.86 23.71
C ARG A 261 39.46 -9.73 22.70
N TYR A 262 38.95 -9.90 21.49
CA TYR A 262 39.21 -8.99 20.37
C TYR A 262 37.95 -8.53 19.63
N GLY A 263 36.74 -8.94 20.05
CA GLY A 263 35.47 -8.46 19.50
C GLY A 263 35.04 -9.05 18.15
N TRP A 264 35.58 -10.21 17.76
CA TRP A 264 35.18 -10.99 16.57
C TRP A 264 35.05 -12.46 16.95
N TYR A 265 34.17 -13.19 16.28
CA TYR A 265 33.85 -14.58 16.61
C TYR A 265 34.18 -15.49 15.44
N ASP A 266 35.26 -16.26 15.56
CA ASP A 266 35.59 -17.34 14.64
C ASP A 266 35.12 -18.66 15.25
N LEU A 267 34.24 -19.38 14.55
CA LEU A 267 33.64 -20.61 15.05
C LEU A 267 33.47 -21.68 13.97
N LYS A 268 33.33 -22.93 14.39
CA LYS A 268 32.80 -24.03 13.56
C LYS A 268 31.72 -24.73 14.38
N LEU A 269 30.72 -25.31 13.74
CA LEU A 269 29.74 -26.14 14.44
C LEU A 269 29.78 -27.56 13.90
N GLY A 270 29.70 -28.53 14.79
CA GLY A 270 29.72 -29.92 14.38
C GLY A 270 28.99 -30.81 15.38
N THR A 271 28.40 -31.89 14.88
CA THR A 271 27.93 -33.01 15.71
C THR A 271 28.55 -34.31 15.23
N GLN A 272 28.77 -35.19 16.20
CA GLN A 272 28.93 -36.62 15.98
C GLN A 272 27.90 -37.34 16.86
N GLY A 273 26.93 -38.03 16.25
CA GLY A 273 25.96 -38.87 16.97
C GLY A 273 24.50 -38.65 16.58
N ASN A 274 23.59 -38.97 17.51
CA ASN A 274 22.14 -38.98 17.27
C ASN A 274 21.51 -37.62 17.64
N VAL A 275 21.67 -36.60 16.79
CA VAL A 275 21.00 -35.30 16.93
C VAL A 275 20.02 -35.11 15.78
N ILE A 276 18.85 -34.54 16.07
CA ILE A 276 18.00 -33.95 15.04
C ILE A 276 18.34 -32.46 14.97
N ILE A 277 18.87 -32.00 13.85
CA ILE A 277 19.21 -30.59 13.65
C ILE A 277 18.34 -30.04 12.55
N THR A 278 17.57 -29.00 12.83
CA THR A 278 16.85 -28.25 11.80
C THR A 278 17.62 -26.98 11.48
N VAL A 279 18.04 -26.83 10.23
CA VAL A 279 18.81 -25.68 9.75
C VAL A 279 17.95 -24.84 8.79
N SER A 280 18.02 -23.53 8.99
CA SER A 280 17.48 -22.53 8.07
C SER A 280 18.56 -21.50 7.76
N SER A 281 18.62 -21.01 6.53
CA SER A 281 19.57 -19.97 6.16
C SER A 281 19.02 -19.00 5.11
N TYR A 282 19.16 -17.71 5.35
CA TYR A 282 18.62 -16.64 4.51
C TYR A 282 19.48 -15.37 4.55
N ASP A 283 19.36 -14.52 3.53
CA ASP A 283 20.02 -13.20 3.48
C ASP A 283 19.72 -12.39 4.76
N SER A 284 20.72 -11.70 5.30
CA SER A 284 20.54 -10.81 6.48
C SER A 284 19.83 -9.48 6.20
N THR A 285 19.41 -9.25 4.95
CA THR A 285 18.78 -8.00 4.51
C THR A 285 17.27 -8.15 4.40
N PHE A 286 16.53 -7.21 5.00
CA PHE A 286 15.06 -7.17 5.00
C PHE A 286 14.55 -5.87 4.38
N PRO A 287 13.38 -5.87 3.72
CA PRO A 287 12.79 -4.68 3.14
C PRO A 287 12.13 -3.83 4.24
N ASN A 288 12.33 -2.52 4.23
CA ASN A 288 11.55 -1.61 5.07
C ASN A 288 10.17 -1.42 4.45
N LEU A 289 9.13 -1.83 5.18
CA LEU A 289 7.75 -1.71 4.75
C LEU A 289 7.13 -0.50 5.42
N THR A 290 6.61 0.44 4.62
CA THR A 290 5.88 1.59 5.14
C THR A 290 4.55 1.78 4.40
N SER A 291 3.54 2.20 5.16
CA SER A 291 2.23 2.55 4.64
C SER A 291 1.79 3.81 5.37
N THR A 292 1.64 4.90 4.63
CA THR A 292 1.29 6.20 5.18
C THR A 292 -0.07 6.61 4.65
N TYR A 293 -0.99 6.95 5.55
CA TYR A 293 -2.28 7.51 5.18
C TYR A 293 -2.15 9.02 5.08
N ASN A 294 -2.24 9.54 3.87
CA ASN A 294 -2.25 10.97 3.62
C ASN A 294 -3.69 11.42 3.50
N SER A 295 -4.07 12.39 4.33
CA SER A 295 -5.41 12.94 4.33
C SER A 295 -5.61 13.83 3.11
N PHE A 296 -6.88 13.96 2.69
CA PHE A 296 -7.27 14.91 1.64
C PHE A 296 -6.82 16.35 1.91
N ARG A 297 -6.62 16.74 3.19
CA ARG A 297 -6.14 18.07 3.56
C ARG A 297 -4.66 18.25 3.27
N ASP A 298 -3.85 17.22 3.48
CA ASP A 298 -2.41 17.28 3.18
C ASP A 298 -2.22 17.58 1.68
N PHE A 299 -2.98 16.89 0.82
CA PHE A 299 -2.98 17.15 -0.62
C PHE A 299 -3.55 18.52 -1.01
N TYR A 300 -4.57 18.99 -0.29
CA TYR A 300 -5.15 20.31 -0.52
C TYR A 300 -4.15 21.43 -0.20
N ASP A 301 -3.47 21.35 0.95
CA ASP A 301 -2.49 22.34 1.40
C ASP A 301 -1.25 22.38 0.50
N LEU A 302 -0.85 21.23 -0.05
CA LEU A 302 0.24 21.11 -1.04
C LEU A 302 -0.20 21.46 -2.48
N ASN A 303 -1.50 21.66 -2.72
CA ASN A 303 -2.09 21.85 -4.04
C ASN A 303 -1.79 20.70 -5.02
N GLU A 304 -1.88 19.47 -4.54
CA GLU A 304 -1.65 18.21 -5.27
C GLU A 304 -2.96 17.42 -5.43
N PRO A 305 -3.89 17.88 -6.31
CA PRO A 305 -5.15 17.16 -6.51
C PRO A 305 -4.92 15.80 -7.17
N LEU A 306 -5.74 14.81 -6.81
CA LEU A 306 -5.83 13.51 -7.50
C LEU A 306 -6.11 13.72 -8.99
N TYR A 307 -7.09 14.59 -9.28
CA TYR A 307 -7.39 15.02 -10.64
C TYR A 307 -7.62 16.51 -10.71
N ARG A 308 -7.03 17.11 -11.75
CA ARG A 308 -7.28 18.49 -12.16
C ARG A 308 -7.53 18.53 -13.66
N PHE A 309 -8.66 19.11 -14.05
CA PHE A 309 -8.92 19.44 -15.44
C PHE A 309 -9.69 20.76 -15.52
N ALA A 310 -9.34 21.56 -16.53
CA ALA A 310 -10.08 22.76 -16.86
C ALA A 310 -10.88 22.55 -18.14
N PHE A 311 -12.00 23.24 -18.26
CA PHE A 311 -12.83 23.33 -19.43
C PHE A 311 -12.83 24.78 -19.88
N ILE A 312 -12.13 25.06 -20.97
CA ILE A 312 -11.88 26.40 -21.50
C ILE A 312 -12.35 26.43 -22.94
N ASN A 313 -13.22 27.39 -23.27
CA ASN A 313 -13.78 27.57 -24.61
C ASN A 313 -14.32 26.25 -25.21
N LYS A 314 -15.07 25.50 -24.39
CA LYS A 314 -15.69 24.21 -24.74
C LYS A 314 -14.72 23.05 -24.97
N THR A 315 -13.49 23.18 -24.49
CA THR A 315 -12.47 22.13 -24.63
C THR A 315 -11.77 21.85 -23.32
N PHE A 316 -11.37 20.60 -23.09
CA PHE A 316 -10.61 20.24 -21.90
C PHE A 316 -9.14 20.62 -22.08
N VAL A 317 -8.60 21.31 -21.08
CA VAL A 317 -7.23 21.81 -21.02
C VAL A 317 -6.61 21.38 -19.70
N ASN A 318 -5.40 20.80 -19.76
CA ASN A 318 -4.63 20.41 -18.59
C ASN A 318 -3.38 21.29 -18.38
N ASP A 319 -3.02 22.10 -19.37
CA ASP A 319 -1.85 22.99 -19.35
C ASP A 319 -2.06 24.16 -18.39
N ASP A 320 -1.25 24.20 -17.33
CA ASP A 320 -1.29 25.22 -16.28
C ASP A 320 -1.10 26.65 -16.79
N ALA A 321 -0.25 26.85 -17.80
CA ALA A 321 0.01 28.18 -18.33
C ALA A 321 -1.22 28.72 -19.07
N ILE A 322 -1.89 27.86 -19.85
CA ILE A 322 -3.13 28.22 -20.56
C ILE A 322 -4.25 28.53 -19.56
N ILE A 323 -4.42 27.69 -18.54
CA ILE A 323 -5.45 27.88 -17.51
C ILE A 323 -5.23 29.19 -16.77
N LYS A 324 -4.01 29.44 -16.27
CA LYS A 324 -3.68 30.68 -15.55
C LYS A 324 -3.85 31.91 -16.44
N ALA A 325 -3.46 31.85 -17.71
CA ALA A 325 -3.64 32.96 -18.64
C ALA A 325 -5.12 33.26 -18.93
N SER A 326 -5.97 32.23 -19.04
CA SER A 326 -7.43 32.40 -19.19
C SER A 326 -8.05 33.03 -17.94
N MET A 327 -7.74 32.51 -16.76
CA MET A 327 -8.20 33.06 -15.49
C MET A 327 -7.77 34.52 -15.29
N GLN A 328 -6.53 34.89 -15.65
CA GLN A 328 -6.01 36.26 -15.53
C GLN A 328 -6.70 37.27 -16.46
N ARG A 329 -7.22 36.83 -17.61
CA ARG A 329 -8.03 37.68 -18.50
C ARG A 329 -9.43 37.90 -17.96
N SER A 330 -9.88 37.06 -17.03
CA SER A 330 -11.24 37.11 -16.54
C SER A 330 -11.44 38.26 -15.54
N PRO A 331 -12.51 39.07 -15.70
CA PRO A 331 -12.87 40.08 -14.71
C PRO A 331 -13.49 39.47 -13.45
N TRP A 332 -13.80 38.17 -13.44
CA TRP A 332 -14.52 37.49 -12.37
C TRP A 332 -14.11 36.02 -12.30
N ILE A 333 -13.78 35.56 -11.10
CA ILE A 333 -13.51 34.15 -10.80
C ILE A 333 -14.29 33.83 -9.53
N GLU A 334 -15.15 32.83 -9.60
CA GLU A 334 -15.87 32.27 -8.46
C GLU A 334 -15.24 30.95 -8.06
N SER A 335 -15.04 30.76 -6.76
CA SER A 335 -14.51 29.51 -6.22
C SER A 335 -15.47 28.95 -5.19
N VAL A 336 -15.83 27.68 -5.36
CA VAL A 336 -16.61 26.92 -4.41
C VAL A 336 -15.84 25.67 -4.04
N GLU A 337 -15.68 25.45 -2.75
CA GLU A 337 -15.09 24.24 -2.19
C GLU A 337 -16.06 23.59 -1.22
N ARG A 338 -16.08 22.26 -1.22
CA ARG A 338 -16.87 21.48 -0.26
C ARG A 338 -16.18 20.19 0.10
N THR A 339 -16.33 19.82 1.36
CA THR A 339 -15.93 18.51 1.87
C THR A 339 -17.08 17.53 1.68
N PHE A 340 -16.74 16.35 1.15
CA PHE A 340 -17.69 15.26 0.94
C PHE A 340 -17.11 13.97 1.52
N VAL A 341 -18.02 13.10 1.93
CA VAL A 341 -17.68 11.71 2.20
C VAL A 341 -17.72 10.96 0.86
N PHE A 342 -16.70 10.18 0.54
CA PHE A 342 -16.72 9.25 -0.59
C PHE A 342 -16.62 7.81 -0.11
N LEU A 343 -17.30 6.95 -0.85
CA LEU A 343 -17.29 5.51 -0.70
C LEU A 343 -16.18 4.95 -1.60
N LYS A 344 -15.20 4.27 -1.01
CA LYS A 344 -14.16 3.56 -1.78
C LYS A 344 -14.20 2.06 -1.46
N PRO A 345 -15.13 1.30 -2.04
CA PRO A 345 -15.10 -0.15 -1.91
C PRO A 345 -14.10 -0.70 -2.92
N VAL A 346 -12.97 -1.23 -2.45
CA VAL A 346 -12.05 -1.93 -3.36
C VAL A 346 -12.04 -3.40 -2.98
N TYR A 347 -12.56 -4.22 -3.89
CA TYR A 347 -12.38 -5.67 -3.86
C TYR A 347 -12.25 -6.13 -5.30
N ASN A 348 -11.04 -5.97 -5.82
CA ASN A 348 -10.67 -6.37 -7.17
C ASN A 348 -9.35 -7.11 -7.12
N LEU A 349 -9.41 -8.40 -6.79
CA LEU A 349 -8.21 -9.23 -6.72
C LEU A 349 -7.54 -9.38 -8.08
N SER A 350 -8.25 -9.13 -9.19
CA SER A 350 -7.78 -9.21 -10.58
C SER A 350 -7.02 -7.96 -11.06
N ALA A 351 -6.99 -6.88 -10.27
CA ALA A 351 -6.27 -5.65 -10.65
C ALA A 351 -4.75 -5.88 -10.78
N GLY A 352 -4.11 -5.03 -11.58
CA GLY A 352 -2.66 -5.04 -11.80
C GLY A 352 -1.86 -4.51 -10.61
N PRO A 353 -0.51 -4.52 -10.70
CA PRO A 353 0.32 -3.95 -9.66
C PRO A 353 0.13 -2.43 -9.53
N SER A 354 0.06 -1.92 -8.30
CA SER A 354 -0.09 -0.50 -7.99
C SER A 354 0.40 -0.18 -6.58
N GLU A 355 1.09 0.96 -6.45
CA GLU A 355 1.55 1.51 -5.17
C GLU A 355 0.46 2.35 -4.47
N GLU A 356 -0.55 2.79 -5.22
CA GLU A 356 -1.62 3.67 -4.73
C GLU A 356 -2.98 2.97 -4.61
N GLU A 357 -3.26 2.01 -5.50
CA GLU A 357 -4.54 1.31 -5.58
C GLU A 357 -4.43 -0.11 -5.01
N PRO A 358 -5.04 -0.37 -3.84
CA PRO A 358 -5.06 -1.73 -3.28
C PRO A 358 -5.96 -2.66 -4.09
N LEU A 359 -5.66 -3.96 -4.07
CA LEU A 359 -6.59 -5.01 -4.49
C LEU A 359 -7.81 -5.10 -3.57
N VAL A 360 -7.58 -4.90 -2.26
CA VAL A 360 -8.63 -4.91 -1.23
C VAL A 360 -8.49 -3.69 -0.35
N TYR A 361 -9.59 -2.94 -0.17
CA TYR A 361 -9.72 -1.87 0.79
C TYR A 361 -11.13 -1.88 1.38
N GLY A 362 -11.21 -2.13 2.68
CA GLY A 362 -12.48 -2.14 3.38
C GLY A 362 -12.35 -2.22 4.89
N PHE A 363 -13.46 -1.97 5.56
CA PHE A 363 -13.60 -2.12 6.99
C PHE A 363 -14.14 -3.51 7.30
N VAL A 364 -13.43 -4.30 8.11
CA VAL A 364 -13.84 -5.67 8.39
C VAL A 364 -14.87 -5.68 9.53
N LYS A 365 -16.12 -6.05 9.21
CA LYS A 365 -17.25 -6.03 10.15
C LYS A 365 -17.20 -7.15 11.18
N TYR A 366 -16.73 -8.32 10.76
CA TYR A 366 -16.75 -9.54 11.56
C TYR A 366 -15.36 -10.11 11.69
N LYS A 367 -15.12 -10.81 12.80
CA LYS A 367 -13.89 -11.56 13.00
C LYS A 367 -13.74 -12.63 11.91
N VAL A 368 -12.59 -12.64 11.24
CA VAL A 368 -12.16 -13.73 10.34
C VAL A 368 -11.96 -15.02 11.13
N MET A 369 -12.43 -16.14 10.60
CA MET A 369 -12.29 -17.44 11.27
C MET A 369 -10.84 -17.92 11.25
N ASP A 370 -10.48 -18.77 12.22
CA ASP A 370 -9.19 -19.45 12.18
C ASP A 370 -9.23 -20.50 11.05
N GLY A 371 -8.20 -20.52 10.20
CA GLY A 371 -8.08 -21.45 9.08
C GLY A 371 -8.39 -20.85 7.70
N GLU A 372 -8.83 -19.59 7.62
CA GLU A 372 -8.94 -18.88 6.34
C GLU A 372 -7.55 -18.67 5.73
N VAL A 373 -7.44 -18.76 4.41
CA VAL A 373 -6.17 -18.63 3.68
C VAL A 373 -6.29 -17.65 2.51
N VAL A 374 -5.18 -17.01 2.19
CA VAL A 374 -4.99 -16.34 0.90
C VAL A 374 -4.22 -17.30 0.00
N ARG A 375 -4.87 -17.72 -1.07
CA ARG A 375 -4.31 -18.62 -2.06
C ARG A 375 -3.80 -17.83 -3.26
N ILE A 376 -2.58 -18.15 -3.67
CA ILE A 376 -1.92 -17.58 -4.83
C ILE A 376 -1.61 -18.73 -5.79
N LYS A 377 -2.20 -18.70 -6.98
CA LYS A 377 -1.90 -19.67 -8.04
C LYS A 377 -1.10 -18.98 -9.14
N VAL A 378 -0.05 -19.66 -9.61
CA VAL A 378 0.79 -19.24 -10.73
C VAL A 378 0.77 -20.33 -11.77
N ASN A 379 0.20 -20.02 -12.94
CA ASN A 379 0.13 -20.89 -14.09
C ASN A 379 1.13 -20.45 -15.16
N SER A 380 2.40 -20.34 -14.77
CA SER A 380 3.50 -19.93 -15.66
C SER A 380 4.67 -20.91 -15.53
N SER A 381 5.20 -21.35 -16.67
CA SER A 381 6.46 -22.10 -16.72
C SER A 381 7.69 -21.20 -16.57
N ASN A 382 7.52 -19.89 -16.79
CA ASN A 382 8.58 -18.91 -16.67
C ASN A 382 8.84 -18.56 -15.22
N TYR A 383 10.11 -18.24 -14.93
CA TYR A 383 10.46 -17.66 -13.65
C TYR A 383 9.96 -16.22 -13.57
N GLY A 384 9.31 -15.91 -12.46
CA GLY A 384 8.82 -14.58 -12.15
C GLY A 384 8.68 -14.40 -10.65
N ASN A 385 8.17 -13.24 -10.27
CA ASN A 385 7.90 -12.90 -8.89
C ASN A 385 6.71 -11.93 -8.78
N LEU A 386 6.14 -11.86 -7.59
CA LEU A 386 5.21 -10.81 -7.20
C LEU A 386 5.44 -10.44 -5.73
N THR A 387 5.08 -9.20 -5.40
CA THR A 387 5.08 -8.71 -4.02
C THR A 387 3.66 -8.33 -3.63
N LEU A 388 3.15 -8.95 -2.56
CA LEU A 388 1.94 -8.49 -1.89
C LEU A 388 2.31 -7.75 -0.62
N ILE A 389 1.72 -6.57 -0.42
CA ILE A 389 1.76 -5.91 0.89
C ILE A 389 0.37 -5.97 1.49
N SER A 390 0.31 -6.36 2.76
CA SER A 390 -0.93 -6.53 3.50
C SER A 390 -0.87 -5.68 4.77
N GLN A 391 -2.01 -5.10 5.12
CA GLN A 391 -2.15 -4.31 6.33
C GLN A 391 -3.48 -4.57 7.01
N LEU A 392 -3.43 -4.76 8.33
CA LEU A 392 -4.60 -4.85 9.20
C LEU A 392 -4.44 -3.85 10.35
N GLY A 393 -5.22 -2.77 10.30
CA GLY A 393 -5.03 -1.64 11.21
C GLY A 393 -3.63 -1.02 11.05
N ILE A 394 -2.75 -1.23 12.03
CA ILE A 394 -1.36 -0.73 12.01
C ILE A 394 -0.32 -1.82 11.66
N GLU A 395 -0.73 -3.08 11.62
CA GLU A 395 0.18 -4.19 11.32
C GLU A 395 0.39 -4.27 9.80
N ILE A 396 1.64 -4.14 9.35
CA ILE A 396 2.04 -4.24 7.95
C ILE A 396 2.93 -5.47 7.75
N ARG A 397 2.67 -6.24 6.69
CA ARG A 397 3.44 -7.44 6.32
C ARG A 397 3.62 -7.51 4.82
N GLY A 398 4.78 -8.00 4.40
CA GLY A 398 5.13 -8.15 2.99
C GLY A 398 5.31 -9.63 2.65
N LEU A 399 4.68 -10.08 1.57
CA LEU A 399 4.82 -11.42 1.03
C LEU A 399 5.45 -11.33 -0.36
N PHE A 400 6.63 -11.89 -0.51
CA PHE A 400 7.32 -12.01 -1.79
C PHE A 400 7.19 -13.44 -2.31
N VAL A 401 6.48 -13.62 -3.42
CA VAL A 401 6.29 -14.93 -4.06
C VAL A 401 7.17 -14.96 -5.30
N TYR A 402 7.91 -16.04 -5.51
CA TYR A 402 8.87 -16.16 -6.61
C TYR A 402 9.03 -17.61 -7.06
N GLY A 403 9.44 -17.79 -8.31
CA GLY A 403 9.68 -19.12 -8.88
C GLY A 403 8.89 -19.33 -10.17
N ASN A 404 8.40 -20.54 -10.37
CA ASN A 404 7.51 -20.92 -11.47
C ASN A 404 6.47 -21.93 -10.98
N GLN A 405 5.62 -22.46 -11.86
CA GLN A 405 4.59 -23.43 -11.48
C GLN A 405 5.14 -24.70 -10.78
N SER A 406 6.37 -25.12 -11.06
CA SER A 406 6.96 -26.34 -10.48
C SER A 406 7.74 -26.11 -9.19
N ASP A 407 8.31 -24.91 -9.02
CA ASP A 407 9.14 -24.53 -7.88
C ASP A 407 8.75 -23.14 -7.35
N LEU A 408 7.48 -23.02 -6.97
CA LEU A 408 6.95 -21.78 -6.42
C LEU A 408 7.31 -21.69 -4.93
N ASN A 409 7.89 -20.58 -4.50
CA ASN A 409 8.25 -20.32 -3.11
C ASN A 409 7.73 -18.93 -2.71
N ALA A 410 7.55 -18.71 -1.42
CA ALA A 410 7.23 -17.38 -0.90
C ALA A 410 7.91 -17.09 0.43
N THR A 411 8.26 -15.83 0.63
CA THR A 411 8.85 -15.31 1.85
C THR A 411 7.95 -14.22 2.42
N LEU A 412 7.42 -14.46 3.62
CA LEU A 412 6.65 -13.51 4.41
C LEU A 412 7.61 -12.81 5.38
N VAL A 413 7.58 -11.48 5.37
CA VAL A 413 8.35 -10.61 6.27
C VAL A 413 7.40 -9.71 7.04
N TRP A 414 7.65 -9.60 8.34
CA TRP A 414 6.98 -8.63 9.22
C TRP A 414 7.95 -8.13 10.29
N TYR A 415 7.51 -7.15 11.08
CA TYR A 415 8.31 -6.54 12.13
C TYR A 415 7.61 -6.62 13.47
N GLU A 416 8.35 -6.97 14.52
CA GLU A 416 7.86 -7.01 15.90
C GLU A 416 8.73 -6.12 16.79
N TYR A 417 8.12 -5.45 17.76
CA TYR A 417 8.86 -4.68 18.75
C TYR A 417 9.16 -5.54 19.98
N GLU A 418 10.41 -5.93 20.14
CA GLU A 418 10.90 -6.66 21.32
C GLU A 418 11.81 -5.72 22.12
N ASN A 419 11.44 -5.43 23.38
CA ASN A 419 12.20 -4.54 24.28
C ASN A 419 12.49 -3.13 23.69
N GLY A 420 11.57 -2.60 22.86
CA GLY A 420 11.72 -1.30 22.20
C GLY A 420 12.52 -1.34 20.89
N ASN A 421 13.11 -2.47 20.54
CA ASN A 421 13.82 -2.67 19.27
C ASN A 421 12.90 -3.32 18.24
N ARG A 422 12.89 -2.76 17.03
CA ARG A 422 12.18 -3.32 15.87
C ARG A 422 12.98 -4.50 15.33
N THR A 423 12.44 -5.70 15.44
CA THR A 423 13.05 -6.95 14.96
C THR A 423 12.34 -7.43 13.71
N ALA A 424 13.09 -7.79 12.67
CA ALA A 424 12.52 -8.40 11.47
C ALA A 424 12.24 -9.89 11.74
N LYS A 425 11.11 -10.37 11.24
CA LYS A 425 10.69 -11.77 11.30
C LYS A 425 10.46 -12.29 9.90
N LEU A 426 10.69 -13.59 9.72
CA LEU A 426 10.63 -14.27 8.43
C LEU A 426 9.85 -15.57 8.57
N LYS A 427 9.03 -15.87 7.56
CA LYS A 427 8.46 -17.21 7.37
C LYS A 427 8.43 -17.56 5.90
N VAL A 428 8.65 -18.83 5.60
CA VAL A 428 8.78 -19.31 4.22
C VAL A 428 7.67 -20.30 3.93
N TYR A 429 7.12 -20.18 2.73
CA TYR A 429 6.11 -21.08 2.19
C TYR A 429 6.65 -21.73 0.93
N ARG A 430 6.32 -23.00 0.75
CA ARG A 430 6.61 -23.74 -0.47
C ARG A 430 5.30 -24.06 -1.15
N GLY A 431 5.22 -23.72 -2.43
CA GLY A 431 4.08 -24.04 -3.27
C GLY A 431 4.07 -25.48 -3.73
N PHE A 432 2.87 -25.97 -4.03
CA PHE A 432 2.66 -27.27 -4.64
C PHE A 432 1.77 -27.10 -5.86
N ASN A 433 2.20 -27.64 -7.02
CA ASN A 433 1.51 -27.49 -8.30
C ASN A 433 1.15 -26.02 -8.63
N GLY A 434 2.11 -25.11 -8.46
CA GLY A 434 1.94 -23.69 -8.73
C GLY A 434 1.02 -22.96 -7.75
N THR A 435 0.67 -23.56 -6.61
CA THR A 435 -0.23 -22.95 -5.62
C THR A 435 0.48 -22.75 -4.29
N ILE A 436 0.36 -21.56 -3.70
CA ILE A 436 0.78 -21.25 -2.33
C ILE A 436 -0.44 -20.81 -1.53
N ASP A 437 -0.63 -21.44 -0.38
CA ASP A 437 -1.64 -21.06 0.60
C ASP A 437 -0.96 -20.40 1.80
N VAL A 438 -1.27 -19.13 2.03
CA VAL A 438 -0.78 -18.37 3.19
C VAL A 438 -1.95 -18.19 4.16
N PRO A 439 -1.86 -18.68 5.40
CA PRO A 439 -2.91 -18.44 6.39
C PRO A 439 -3.19 -16.94 6.55
N PHE A 440 -4.47 -16.58 6.56
CA PHE A 440 -4.91 -15.19 6.70
C PHE A 440 -4.30 -14.55 7.94
N LYS A 441 -4.35 -15.27 9.07
CA LYS A 441 -3.76 -14.83 10.34
C LYS A 441 -2.28 -14.49 10.22
N GLU A 442 -1.55 -15.18 9.35
CA GLU A 442 -0.13 -14.96 9.19
C GLU A 442 0.16 -13.82 8.21
N LEU A 443 -0.61 -13.72 7.11
CA LEU A 443 -0.49 -12.61 6.17
C LEU A 443 -0.90 -11.28 6.80
N PHE A 444 -1.99 -11.24 7.58
CA PHE A 444 -2.51 -10.01 8.19
C PHE A 444 -2.15 -9.85 9.67
N GLY A 445 -1.51 -10.86 10.26
CA GLY A 445 -1.01 -10.88 11.63
C GLY A 445 -1.98 -11.23 12.75
N SER A 446 -3.27 -11.08 12.51
CA SER A 446 -4.28 -11.45 13.49
C SER A 446 -5.58 -11.90 12.82
N THR A 447 -6.33 -12.77 13.51
CA THR A 447 -7.74 -13.04 13.17
C THR A 447 -8.68 -12.09 13.91
N ASP A 448 -8.20 -11.29 14.85
CA ASP A 448 -8.96 -10.18 15.44
C ASP A 448 -9.05 -9.03 14.42
N THR A 449 -9.89 -9.21 13.42
CA THR A 449 -10.09 -8.26 12.30
C THR A 449 -11.22 -7.29 12.55
N GLN A 450 -12.08 -7.56 13.53
CA GLN A 450 -13.30 -6.78 13.74
C GLN A 450 -12.96 -5.30 13.98
N ASN A 451 -13.67 -4.44 13.27
CA ASN A 451 -13.53 -2.99 13.31
C ASN A 451 -12.15 -2.47 12.89
N LYS A 452 -11.40 -3.23 12.08
CA LYS A 452 -10.12 -2.80 11.51
C LYS A 452 -10.22 -2.60 10.01
N ILE A 453 -9.40 -1.70 9.51
CA ILE A 453 -9.19 -1.52 8.07
C ILE A 453 -8.32 -2.67 7.59
N LEU A 454 -8.76 -3.35 6.54
CA LEU A 454 -8.00 -4.37 5.83
C LEU A 454 -7.59 -3.82 4.47
N LEU A 455 -6.30 -3.93 4.19
CA LEU A 455 -5.69 -3.52 2.93
C LEU A 455 -4.81 -4.63 2.37
N LEU A 456 -4.91 -4.87 1.07
CA LEU A 456 -4.03 -5.77 0.34
C LEU A 456 -3.65 -5.11 -0.99
N TRP A 457 -2.36 -4.97 -1.25
CA TRP A 457 -1.82 -4.48 -2.52
C TRP A 457 -1.09 -5.59 -3.25
N LEU A 458 -1.21 -5.60 -4.57
CA LEU A 458 -0.20 -6.16 -5.45
C LEU A 458 0.79 -5.03 -5.74
N TYR A 459 1.92 -5.03 -5.07
CA TYR A 459 2.90 -3.95 -5.17
C TYR A 459 3.72 -4.07 -6.47
N SER A 460 4.23 -5.27 -6.75
CA SER A 460 4.99 -5.55 -7.96
C SER A 460 4.63 -6.90 -8.56
N LEU A 461 4.80 -7.02 -9.88
CA LEU A 461 4.66 -8.25 -10.66
C LEU A 461 5.69 -8.23 -11.77
N GLU A 462 6.66 -9.15 -11.73
CA GLU A 462 7.76 -9.22 -12.69
C GLU A 462 7.90 -10.63 -13.25
N GLY A 463 8.19 -10.75 -14.55
CA GLY A 463 8.40 -12.04 -15.23
C GLY A 463 7.14 -12.86 -15.52
N TRP A 464 6.04 -12.65 -14.78
CA TRP A 464 4.73 -13.23 -15.05
C TRP A 464 3.75 -12.22 -15.66
N SER A 465 2.82 -12.69 -16.48
CA SER A 465 1.69 -11.87 -16.90
C SER A 465 0.59 -11.85 -15.82
N ARG A 466 -0.20 -10.77 -15.76
CA ARG A 466 -1.30 -10.70 -14.79
C ARG A 466 -2.31 -11.85 -14.97
N SER A 467 -2.53 -12.32 -16.20
CA SER A 467 -3.40 -13.46 -16.48
C SER A 467 -2.87 -14.81 -15.98
N GLU A 468 -1.58 -14.93 -15.68
CA GLU A 468 -0.96 -16.15 -15.16
C GLU A 468 -1.08 -16.29 -13.64
N VAL A 469 -1.50 -15.23 -12.95
CA VAL A 469 -1.57 -15.17 -11.49
C VAL A 469 -3.01 -15.07 -11.03
N GLU A 470 -3.42 -15.92 -10.10
CA GLU A 470 -4.72 -15.84 -9.43
C GLU A 470 -4.49 -15.61 -7.94
N ILE A 471 -5.19 -14.64 -7.36
CA ILE A 471 -5.18 -14.36 -5.92
C ILE A 471 -6.62 -14.51 -5.43
N GLU A 472 -6.84 -15.35 -4.44
CA GLU A 472 -8.18 -15.60 -3.87
C GLU A 472 -8.13 -15.73 -2.35
N PHE A 473 -9.20 -15.30 -1.68
CA PHE A 473 -9.45 -15.60 -0.27
C PHE A 473 -10.30 -16.86 -0.18
N ILE A 474 -9.94 -17.79 0.70
CA ILE A 474 -10.67 -19.04 0.90
C ILE A 474 -11.00 -19.19 2.40
N PRO A 475 -12.29 -19.12 2.79
CA PRO A 475 -13.44 -18.69 1.98
C PRO A 475 -13.32 -17.22 1.55
N GLU A 476 -14.13 -16.80 0.59
CA GLU A 476 -14.16 -15.40 0.14
C GLU A 476 -14.48 -14.48 1.32
N ILE A 477 -13.82 -13.32 1.43
CA ILE A 477 -14.05 -12.37 2.55
C ILE A 477 -14.91 -11.16 2.15
N ARG A 478 -15.35 -11.09 0.88
CA ARG A 478 -16.06 -9.92 0.33
C ARG A 478 -17.30 -9.53 1.12
N TYR A 479 -18.04 -10.51 1.63
CA TYR A 479 -19.24 -10.29 2.45
C TYR A 479 -18.94 -9.84 3.89
N MET A 480 -17.66 -9.91 4.32
CA MET A 480 -17.21 -9.45 5.63
C MET A 480 -16.69 -8.01 5.60
N LEU A 481 -16.46 -7.47 4.41
CA LEU A 481 -15.98 -6.11 4.18
C LEU A 481 -17.16 -5.16 4.03
N GLU A 482 -17.18 -4.13 4.87
CA GLU A 482 -17.96 -2.94 4.65
C GLU A 482 -17.11 -1.91 3.89
N PRO A 483 -17.73 -1.10 3.02
CA PRO A 483 -17.02 -0.02 2.36
C PRO A 483 -16.40 0.94 3.37
N LYS A 484 -15.18 1.39 3.09
CA LYS A 484 -14.60 2.50 3.86
C LYS A 484 -15.10 3.83 3.29
N PHE A 485 -15.59 4.66 4.19
CA PHE A 485 -15.94 6.05 3.93
C PHE A 485 -14.75 6.93 4.27
N ASP A 486 -14.26 7.68 3.31
CA ASP A 486 -13.16 8.63 3.46
C ASP A 486 -13.63 10.02 3.05
N ASP A 487 -12.94 11.05 3.52
CA ASP A 487 -13.28 12.44 3.23
C ASP A 487 -12.45 12.98 2.05
N ALA A 488 -13.09 13.73 1.16
CA ALA A 488 -12.49 14.45 0.03
C ALA A 488 -12.88 15.93 0.05
N ILE A 489 -12.05 16.77 -0.58
CA ILE A 489 -12.43 18.10 -1.02
C ILE A 489 -12.64 18.10 -2.53
N ILE A 490 -13.77 18.64 -2.98
CA ILE A 490 -13.94 19.03 -4.38
C ILE A 490 -13.93 20.55 -4.41
N LYS A 491 -13.02 21.11 -5.18
CA LYS A 491 -12.93 22.53 -5.45
C LYS A 491 -13.25 22.78 -6.92
N LEU A 492 -14.15 23.73 -7.15
CA LEU A 492 -14.59 24.17 -8.46
C LEU A 492 -14.32 25.66 -8.57
N LEU A 493 -13.63 26.04 -9.63
CA LEU A 493 -13.46 27.43 -10.03
C LEU A 493 -14.22 27.66 -11.32
N VAL A 494 -14.97 28.76 -11.42
CA VAL A 494 -15.71 29.16 -12.61
C VAL A 494 -15.35 30.60 -12.95
N TRP A 495 -15.09 30.89 -14.22
CA TRP A 495 -14.73 32.23 -14.67
C TRP A 495 -15.26 32.51 -16.08
N ASP A 496 -15.11 33.76 -16.51
CA ASP A 496 -15.54 34.23 -17.82
C ASP A 496 -14.30 34.55 -18.67
N ASP A 497 -14.00 33.75 -19.70
CA ASP A 497 -12.96 34.12 -20.68
C ASP A 497 -13.64 34.94 -21.79
N ARG A 498 -13.25 36.21 -21.89
CA ARG A 498 -13.81 37.17 -22.86
C ARG A 498 -13.04 37.18 -24.16
#